data_AF-A0A1Q5XL09-F1
#
_entry.id   AF-A0A1Q5XL09-F1
#
_cell.length_a   1.000
_cell.length_b   1.000
_cell.length_c   1.000
_cell.angle_alpha   90.00
_cell.angle_beta   90.00
_cell.angle_gamma   90.00
#
_symmetry.space_group_name_H-M   'P 1'
#
loop_
_entity.id
_entity.type
_entity.pdbx_description
1 polymer ?
#
loop_
_entity_poly.entity_id
_entity_poly.type
_entity_poly.pdbx_seq_one_letter_code
_entity_poly.pdbx_strand_id
1 'polypeptide(L)'
;MEKFSFVTTDESEKFCEEIILEMIRLFNISDEEAWGRLNEFWKTPFGEEDIRYHEGDEFWAKTIYYGPNIRWWKREGDPTLKPVPYPKQST
;
A
#
# COMPACT_ATOMS: atom_id res chain seq x y z
N MET A 1 12.11 1.73 16.07
CA MET A 1 11.89 0.86 14.91
C MET A 1 11.60 1.78 13.76
N GLU A 2 12.35 1.65 12.67
CA GLU A 2 11.99 2.35 11.43
C GLU A 2 10.73 1.69 10.89
N LYS A 3 9.71 2.50 10.60
CA LYS A 3 8.39 2.06 10.16
C LYS A 3 8.51 1.46 8.74
N PHE A 4 9.18 2.18 7.84
CA PHE A 4 9.34 1.80 6.43
C PHE A 4 10.65 1.05 6.16
N SER A 5 10.63 0.12 5.22
CA SER A 5 11.82 -0.64 4.81
C SER A 5 12.74 0.11 3.82
N PHE A 6 12.47 1.39 3.59
CA PHE A 6 13.20 2.26 2.69
C PHE A 6 13.27 3.68 3.28
N VAL A 7 14.26 4.46 2.82
CA VAL A 7 14.43 5.85 3.26
C VAL A 7 13.25 6.70 2.78
N THR A 8 12.65 7.44 3.70
CA THR A 8 11.58 8.40 3.46
C THR A 8 12.06 9.84 3.68
N THR A 9 11.44 10.78 2.98
CA THR A 9 11.37 12.19 3.36
C THR A 9 10.10 12.39 4.19
N ASP A 10 9.95 13.55 4.85
CA ASP A 10 8.71 13.86 5.59
C ASP A 10 7.46 13.74 4.70
N GLU A 11 7.58 14.10 3.42
CA GLU A 11 6.49 13.99 2.45
C GLU A 11 6.18 12.54 2.07
N SER A 12 7.19 11.73 1.72
CA SER A 12 6.94 10.33 1.36
C SER A 12 6.52 9.48 2.55
N GLU A 13 6.98 9.81 3.75
CA GLU A 13 6.50 9.23 5.01
C GLU A 13 5.02 9.48 5.18
N LYS A 14 4.60 10.77 5.14
CA LYS A 14 3.20 11.14 5.29
C LYS A 14 2.30 10.48 4.23
N PHE A 15 2.74 10.46 2.98
CA PHE A 15 1.99 9.83 1.90
C PHE A 15 1.82 8.32 2.12
N CYS A 16 2.87 7.64 2.57
CA CYS A 16 2.77 6.22 2.92
C CYS A 16 1.85 5.98 4.13
N GLU A 17 1.83 6.87 5.12
CA GLU A 17 0.89 6.79 6.23
C GLU A 17 -0.57 6.96 5.78
N GLU A 18 -0.84 7.88 4.86
CA GLU A 18 -2.18 8.07 4.27
C GLU A 18 -2.63 6.80 3.53
N ILE A 19 -1.75 6.17 2.75
CA ILE A 19 -2.02 4.87 2.10
C ILE A 19 -2.35 3.78 3.11
N ILE A 20 -1.63 3.72 4.24
CA ILE A 20 -1.85 2.72 5.29
C ILE A 20 -3.21 2.93 5.96
N LEU A 21 -3.56 4.18 6.28
CA LEU A 21 -4.88 4.51 6.83
C LEU A 21 -5.99 4.11 5.86
N GLU A 22 -5.81 4.35 4.57
CA GLU A 22 -6.76 3.95 3.53
C GLU A 22 -6.89 2.43 3.41
N MET A 23 -5.79 1.67 3.49
CA MET A 23 -5.86 0.20 3.51
C MET A 23 -6.64 -0.33 4.71
N ILE A 24 -6.40 0.21 5.91
CA ILE A 24 -7.14 -0.17 7.12
C ILE A 24 -8.63 0.17 6.95
N ARG A 25 -8.94 1.38 6.47
CA ARG A 25 -10.31 1.86 6.28
C ARG A 25 -11.09 1.03 5.25
N LEU A 26 -10.48 0.72 4.12
CA LEU A 26 -11.12 0.02 2.99
C LEU A 26 -11.27 -1.48 3.22
N PHE A 27 -10.27 -2.12 3.85
CA PHE A 27 -10.17 -3.57 3.90
C PHE A 27 -10.27 -4.16 5.31
N ASN A 28 -10.35 -3.31 6.34
CA ASN A 28 -10.48 -3.71 7.74
C ASN A 28 -9.38 -4.71 8.16
N ILE A 29 -8.15 -4.47 7.69
CA ILE A 29 -6.94 -5.20 8.08
C ILE A 29 -6.23 -4.50 9.24
N SER A 30 -5.32 -5.20 9.92
CA SER A 30 -4.55 -4.58 11.01
C SER A 30 -3.53 -3.58 10.49
N ASP A 31 -3.05 -2.72 11.39
CA ASP A 31 -1.92 -1.83 11.10
C ASP A 31 -0.71 -2.66 10.64
N GLU A 32 -0.32 -3.71 11.36
CA GLU A 32 0.85 -4.54 10.99
C GLU A 32 0.71 -5.18 9.60
N GLU A 33 -0.51 -5.57 9.21
CA GLU A 33 -0.76 -6.10 7.87
C GLU A 33 -0.62 -5.01 6.80
N ALA A 34 -1.25 -3.85 7.02
CA ALA A 34 -1.17 -2.70 6.12
C ALA A 34 0.28 -2.26 5.89
N TRP A 35 1.03 -2.12 6.99
CA TRP A 35 2.48 -1.85 7.00
C TRP A 35 3.27 -2.86 6.19
N GLY A 36 3.08 -4.16 6.45
CA GLY A 36 3.82 -5.20 5.77
C GLY A 36 3.50 -5.29 4.28
N ARG A 37 2.26 -5.01 3.88
CA ARG A 37 1.87 -4.97 2.47
C ARG A 37 2.55 -3.81 1.73
N LEU A 38 2.57 -2.61 2.32
CA LEU A 38 3.23 -1.45 1.73
C LEU A 38 4.74 -1.69 1.59
N ASN A 39 5.40 -2.16 2.64
CA ASN A 39 6.85 -2.43 2.63
C ASN A 39 7.24 -3.56 1.66
N GLU A 40 6.39 -4.57 1.47
CA GLU A 40 6.66 -5.59 0.44
C GLU A 40 6.47 -5.03 -0.97
N PHE A 41 5.50 -4.13 -1.16
CA PHE A 41 5.20 -3.55 -2.47
C PHE A 41 6.24 -2.51 -2.91
N TRP A 42 6.66 -1.62 -2.01
CA TRP A 42 7.66 -0.60 -2.27
C TRP A 42 8.94 -0.87 -1.50
N LYS A 43 10.04 -1.07 -2.25
CA LYS A 43 11.37 -1.36 -1.71
C LYS A 43 12.39 -0.26 -1.98
N THR A 44 11.99 0.78 -2.71
CA THR A 44 12.88 1.85 -3.16
C THR A 44 12.42 3.20 -2.60
N PRO A 45 13.36 4.05 -2.11
CA PRO A 45 13.06 5.42 -1.71
C PRO A 45 12.35 6.24 -2.78
N PHE A 46 11.64 7.29 -2.37
CA PHE A 46 11.14 8.35 -3.25
C PHE A 46 11.24 9.73 -2.61
N GLY A 47 11.47 10.74 -3.46
CA GLY A 47 11.50 12.15 -3.12
C GLY A 47 10.41 12.94 -3.84
N GLU A 48 10.49 14.27 -3.77
CA GLU A 48 9.44 15.25 -4.06
C GLU A 48 8.80 15.14 -5.48
N GLU A 49 9.54 14.71 -6.50
CA GLU A 49 9.04 14.61 -7.88
C GLU A 49 8.78 13.16 -8.33
N ASP A 50 8.53 12.24 -7.41
CA ASP A 50 8.33 10.82 -7.76
C ASP A 50 6.96 10.57 -8.42
N ILE A 51 6.98 9.73 -9.46
CA ILE A 51 5.78 9.34 -10.22
C ILE A 51 4.69 8.71 -9.35
N ARG A 52 5.05 8.16 -8.18
CA ARG A 52 4.10 7.61 -7.20
C ARG A 52 3.09 8.66 -6.73
N TYR A 53 3.45 9.94 -6.69
CA TYR A 53 2.53 11.02 -6.30
C TYR A 53 1.52 11.40 -7.38
N HIS A 54 1.63 10.87 -8.60
CA HIS A 54 0.61 11.11 -9.63
C HIS A 54 -0.75 10.48 -9.28
N GLU A 55 -0.73 9.40 -8.50
CA GLU A 55 -1.93 8.70 -8.05
C GLU A 55 -2.18 8.97 -6.57
N GLY A 56 -3.45 8.88 -6.16
CA GLY A 56 -3.85 9.08 -4.77
C GLY A 56 -3.57 7.89 -3.84
N ASP A 57 -3.66 8.14 -2.54
CA ASP A 57 -3.57 7.16 -1.47
C ASP A 57 -4.56 5.99 -1.62
N GLU A 58 -5.83 6.27 -1.94
CA GLU A 58 -6.87 5.25 -2.15
C GLU A 58 -6.51 4.31 -3.33
N PHE A 59 -5.95 4.87 -4.41
CA PHE A 59 -5.51 4.11 -5.57
C PHE A 59 -4.37 3.16 -5.20
N TRP A 60 -3.39 3.66 -4.46
CA TRP A 60 -2.27 2.82 -4.00
C TRP A 60 -2.72 1.78 -2.99
N ALA A 61 -3.62 2.10 -2.06
CA ALA A 61 -4.19 1.15 -1.11
C ALA A 61 -4.82 -0.05 -1.85
N LYS A 62 -5.67 0.21 -2.85
CA LYS A 62 -6.28 -0.85 -3.68
C LYS A 62 -5.24 -1.61 -4.51
N THR A 63 -4.27 -0.91 -5.09
CA THR A 63 -3.21 -1.51 -5.91
C THR A 63 -2.30 -2.42 -5.10
N ILE A 64 -1.94 -2.04 -3.88
CA ILE A 64 -1.15 -2.84 -2.94
C ILE A 64 -1.95 -4.05 -2.46
N TYR A 65 -3.23 -3.86 -2.12
CA TYR A 65 -4.07 -4.91 -1.56
C TYR A 65 -4.45 -5.99 -2.58
N TYR A 66 -4.83 -5.60 -3.80
CA TYR A 66 -5.25 -6.53 -4.86
C TYR A 66 -4.12 -6.93 -5.80
N GLY A 67 -3.01 -6.18 -5.80
CA GLY A 67 -1.86 -6.38 -6.67
C GLY A 67 -1.95 -5.56 -7.97
N PRO A 68 -0.80 -5.18 -8.57
CA PRO A 68 -0.76 -4.22 -9.67
C PRO A 68 -1.18 -4.83 -11.02
N ASN A 69 -1.13 -6.16 -11.11
CA ASN A 69 -1.44 -6.90 -12.33
C ASN A 69 -2.93 -7.22 -12.48
N ILE A 70 -3.70 -7.11 -11.39
CA ILE A 70 -5.14 -7.28 -11.43
C ILE A 70 -5.73 -5.89 -11.63
N ARG A 71 -6.48 -5.70 -12.73
CA ARG A 71 -7.16 -4.43 -13.03
C ARG A 71 -8.33 -4.24 -12.07
N TRP A 72 -8.04 -4.03 -10.78
CA TRP A 72 -9.01 -4.00 -9.69
C TRP A 72 -10.09 -2.94 -9.95
N TRP A 73 -9.74 -1.83 -10.59
CA TRP A 73 -10.67 -0.76 -10.96
C TRP A 73 -11.75 -1.19 -11.94
N LYS A 74 -11.53 -2.28 -12.70
CA LYS A 74 -12.56 -2.87 -13.59
C LYS A 74 -13.43 -3.92 -12.88
N ARG A 75 -13.09 -4.26 -11.64
CA ARG A 75 -13.68 -5.34 -10.85
C ARG A 75 -14.21 -4.84 -9.52
N GLU A 76 -14.42 -3.54 -9.37
CA GLU A 76 -15.07 -3.00 -8.16
C GLU A 76 -16.46 -3.64 -8.00
N GLY A 77 -16.75 -4.15 -6.80
CA GLY A 77 -17.97 -4.88 -6.50
C GLY A 77 -17.98 -6.35 -6.94
N ASP A 78 -16.93 -6.87 -7.58
CA ASP A 78 -16.81 -8.29 -7.91
C ASP A 78 -16.48 -9.13 -6.65
N PRO A 79 -17.37 -10.01 -6.18
CA PRO A 79 -17.13 -10.82 -4.98
C PRO A 79 -16.01 -11.86 -5.15
N THR A 80 -15.58 -12.10 -6.39
CA THR A 80 -14.46 -13.01 -6.71
C THR A 80 -13.11 -12.30 -6.74
N LEU A 81 -13.07 -10.98 -6.58
CA LEU A 81 -11.81 -10.25 -6.42
C LEU A 81 -11.20 -10.61 -5.06
N LYS A 82 -9.97 -11.14 -5.09
CA LYS A 82 -9.25 -11.59 -3.89
C LYS A 82 -7.99 -10.73 -3.69
N PRO A 83 -7.62 -10.44 -2.42
CA PRO A 83 -6.35 -9.78 -2.15
C PRO A 83 -5.17 -10.66 -2.56
N VAL A 84 -4.01 -10.03 -2.79
CA VAL A 84 -2.75 -10.77 -2.80
C VAL A 84 -2.49 -11.37 -1.42
N PRO A 85 -1.92 -12.59 -1.34
CA PRO A 85 -1.54 -13.17 -0.05
C PRO A 85 -0.64 -12.22 0.74
N TYR A 86 -0.96 -11.99 2.01
CA TYR A 86 -0.06 -11.26 2.89
C TYR A 86 1.18 -12.12 3.17
N PRO A 87 2.41 -11.66 2.87
CA PRO A 87 3.60 -12.32 3.37
C PRO A 87 3.57 -12.20 4.89
N LYS A 88 3.28 -13.30 5.60
CA LYS A 88 3.48 -13.32 7.05
C LYS A 88 4.92 -12.88 7.29
N GLN A 89 5.12 -11.74 7.95
CA GLN A 89 6.45 -11.32 8.33
C GLN A 89 7.02 -12.42 9.25
N SER A 90 8.13 -13.02 8.83
CA SER A 90 8.90 -13.90 9.70
C SER A 90 9.48 -13.03 10.81
N THR A 91 8.90 -13.14 11.99
CA THR A 91 9.41 -12.61 13.26
C THR A 91 10.90 -12.89 13.44
#